data_AF-A0A926VCF5-F1
#
_entry.id   AF-A0A926VCF5-F1
#
_cell.length_a   1.000
_cell.length_b   1.000
_cell.length_c   1.000
_cell.angle_alpha   90.00
_cell.angle_beta   90.00
_cell.angle_gamma   90.00
#
_symmetry.space_group_name_H-M   'P 1'
#
loop_
_entity.id
_entity.type
_entity.pdbx_description
1 polymer ?
#
loop_
_entity_poly.entity_id
_entity_poly.type
_entity_poly.pdbx_seq_one_letter_code
_entity_poly.pdbx_strand_id
1 'polypeptide(L)'
;MQIINTKKIPSDKLVRLVRIFHFSLAFFLLLGTLFLNGCTNNSIAAVPLQWKQADSIPPILLQLAVNENTSATPNRLNDVLVASIPTKDKKQLYIFNYNSPDTCGKLGCLYVGYLEKGESSYQRVLNLYLQPNLPPKHSLISINSDVSSSSLPCLEIKQVDKSNLQIVTYCFNGSFYQPTKSIQTLVK
;
A
#
# COMPACT_ATOMS: atom_id res chain seq x y z
N MET A 1 8.81 -75.47 39.96
CA MET A 1 8.16 -74.36 40.69
C MET A 1 7.80 -73.29 39.67
N GLN A 2 6.52 -73.16 39.30
CA GLN A 2 6.07 -72.17 38.31
C GLN A 2 5.64 -70.88 39.01
N ILE A 3 6.23 -69.75 38.60
CA ILE A 3 5.88 -68.41 39.09
C ILE A 3 4.71 -67.91 38.25
N ILE A 4 3.53 -67.80 38.87
CA ILE A 4 2.34 -67.24 38.23
C ILE A 4 2.45 -65.72 38.33
N ASN A 5 2.79 -65.06 37.22
CA ASN A 5 2.74 -63.61 37.11
C ASN A 5 1.27 -63.17 37.03
N THR A 6 0.71 -62.73 38.15
CA THR A 6 -0.64 -62.16 38.20
C THR A 6 -0.60 -60.73 37.65
N LYS A 7 -1.02 -60.58 36.39
CA LYS A 7 -1.20 -59.27 35.76
C LYS A 7 -2.34 -58.54 36.48
N LYS A 8 -2.00 -57.52 37.28
CA LYS A 8 -2.97 -56.70 38.04
C LYS A 8 -3.91 -56.00 37.06
N ILE A 9 -5.16 -56.45 37.00
CA ILE A 9 -6.20 -55.87 36.14
C ILE A 9 -6.51 -54.46 36.67
N PRO A 10 -6.38 -53.40 35.85
CA PRO A 10 -6.64 -52.04 36.29
C PRO A 10 -8.12 -51.88 36.65
N SER A 11 -8.41 -51.07 37.68
CA SER A 11 -9.78 -50.83 38.13
C SER A 11 -10.60 -50.13 37.04
N ASP A 12 -11.88 -50.47 36.93
CA ASP A 12 -12.80 -49.94 35.91
C ASP A 12 -12.84 -48.40 35.89
N LYS A 13 -12.70 -47.77 37.07
CA LYS A 13 -12.58 -46.31 37.21
C LYS A 13 -11.35 -45.73 36.49
N LEU A 14 -10.21 -46.43 36.56
CA LEU A 14 -8.97 -46.02 35.88
C LEU A 14 -9.12 -46.12 34.36
N VAL A 15 -9.75 -47.21 33.87
CA VAL A 15 -10.00 -47.42 32.44
C VAL A 15 -10.94 -46.36 31.89
N ARG A 16 -11.99 -46.01 32.63
CA ARG A 16 -12.94 -44.94 32.25
C ARG A 16 -12.28 -43.57 32.23
N LEU A 17 -11.42 -43.27 33.20
CA LEU A 17 -10.70 -41.99 33.28
C LEU A 17 -9.71 -41.84 32.10
N VAL A 18 -8.94 -42.88 31.80
CA VAL A 18 -8.03 -42.90 30.65
C VAL A 18 -8.81 -42.71 29.35
N ARG A 19 -9.98 -43.35 29.19
CA ARG A 19 -10.81 -43.20 28.01
C ARG A 19 -11.32 -41.76 27.84
N ILE A 20 -11.82 -41.14 28.91
CA ILE A 20 -12.27 -39.74 28.89
C ILE A 20 -11.11 -38.80 28.55
N PHE A 21 -9.93 -39.02 29.13
CA PHE A 21 -8.74 -38.22 28.82
C PHE A 21 -8.38 -38.27 27.32
N HIS A 22 -8.38 -39.46 26.71
CA HIS A 22 -8.09 -39.61 25.27
C HIS A 22 -9.13 -38.91 24.40
N PHE A 23 -10.43 -39.01 24.74
CA PHE A 23 -11.48 -38.31 24.01
C PHE A 23 -11.36 -36.79 24.13
N SER A 24 -11.10 -36.27 25.33
CA SER A 24 -10.89 -34.83 25.54
C SER A 24 -9.66 -34.33 24.80
N LEU A 25 -8.55 -35.09 24.80
CA LEU A 25 -7.33 -34.73 24.09
C LEU A 25 -7.55 -34.70 22.56
N ALA A 26 -8.23 -35.71 22.01
CA ALA A 26 -8.56 -35.75 20.58
C ALA A 26 -9.45 -34.57 20.18
N PHE A 27 -10.46 -34.24 21.00
CA PHE A 27 -11.35 -33.10 20.75
C PHE A 27 -10.60 -31.76 20.82
N PHE A 28 -9.69 -31.60 21.79
CA PHE A 28 -8.89 -30.39 21.94
C PHE A 28 -7.91 -30.19 20.76
N LEU A 29 -7.30 -31.27 20.28
CA LEU A 29 -6.42 -31.23 19.10
C LEU A 29 -7.19 -30.89 17.83
N LEU A 30 -8.42 -31.40 17.67
CA LEU A 30 -9.27 -31.12 16.52
C LEU A 30 -9.79 -29.68 16.52
N LEU A 31 -10.06 -29.11 17.70
CA LEU A 31 -10.34 -27.68 17.84
C LEU A 31 -9.09 -26.83 17.53
N GLY A 32 -7.91 -27.25 17.96
CA GLY A 32 -6.66 -26.53 17.70
C GLY A 32 -6.37 -26.32 16.21
N THR A 33 -6.66 -27.30 15.34
CA THR A 33 -6.45 -27.18 13.89
C THR A 33 -7.44 -26.23 13.20
N LEU A 34 -8.62 -26.02 13.77
CA LEU A 34 -9.61 -25.07 13.25
C LEU A 34 -9.18 -23.61 13.48
N PHE A 35 -8.47 -23.32 14.58
CA PHE A 35 -8.00 -21.96 14.89
C PHE A 35 -6.65 -21.59 14.27
N LEU A 36 -5.91 -22.56 13.72
CA LEU A 36 -4.63 -22.32 13.03
C LEU A 36 -4.77 -21.90 11.57
N ASN A 37 -5.97 -21.99 10.99
CA ASN A 37 -6.28 -21.49 9.64
C ASN A 37 -6.90 -20.09 9.68
N GLY A 38 -6.51 -19.27 10.67
CA GLY A 38 -6.73 -17.83 10.61
C GLY A 38 -5.91 -17.27 9.46
N CYS A 39 -6.55 -17.08 8.29
CA CYS A 39 -5.98 -16.39 7.14
C CYS A 39 -5.38 -15.07 7.62
N THR A 40 -4.07 -15.05 7.78
CA THR A 40 -3.34 -13.82 8.06
C THR A 40 -3.37 -13.06 6.75
N ASN A 41 -4.31 -12.13 6.62
CA ASN A 41 -4.27 -11.14 5.55
C ASN A 41 -3.06 -10.25 5.83
N ASN A 42 -1.88 -10.70 5.41
CA ASN A 42 -0.69 -9.87 5.26
C ASN A 42 -0.90 -8.93 4.06
N SER A 43 -1.99 -8.15 4.07
CA SER A 43 -2.04 -6.92 3.29
C SER A 43 -1.27 -5.89 4.09
N ILE A 44 0.04 -5.78 3.81
CA ILE A 44 0.87 -4.70 4.32
C ILE A 44 0.20 -3.40 3.87
N ALA A 45 -0.21 -2.59 4.84
CA ALA A 45 -1.01 -1.40 4.58
C ALA A 45 -0.23 -0.42 3.67
N ALA A 46 -0.85 0.01 2.58
CA ALA A 46 -0.27 1.01 1.69
C ALA A 46 0.01 2.31 2.48
N VAL A 47 1.24 2.82 2.36
CA VAL A 47 1.70 3.97 3.15
C VAL A 47 1.27 5.26 2.44
N PRO A 48 0.50 6.15 3.08
CA PRO A 48 0.07 7.40 2.46
C PRO A 48 1.26 8.33 2.18
N LEU A 49 1.17 9.10 1.09
CA LEU A 49 2.18 10.12 0.80
C LEU A 49 2.14 11.27 1.82
N GLN A 50 3.34 11.73 2.19
CA GLN A 50 3.53 12.88 3.06
C GLN A 50 3.66 14.14 2.22
N TRP A 51 2.57 14.89 2.11
CA TRP A 51 2.52 16.14 1.36
C TRP A 51 3.16 17.28 2.15
N LYS A 52 4.05 18.01 1.51
CA LYS A 52 4.71 19.22 2.04
C LYS A 52 4.60 20.35 1.05
N GLN A 53 4.90 21.56 1.50
CA GLN A 53 4.99 22.71 0.60
C GLN A 53 6.15 22.56 -0.38
N ALA A 54 5.98 23.11 -1.58
CA ALA A 54 6.97 23.03 -2.67
C ALA A 54 8.24 23.89 -2.43
N ASP A 55 8.31 24.65 -1.33
CA ASP A 55 9.50 25.35 -0.86
C ASP A 55 10.60 24.40 -0.36
N SER A 56 10.23 23.17 0.01
CA SER A 56 11.12 22.16 0.58
C SER A 56 11.92 21.33 -0.43
N ILE A 57 11.84 21.66 -1.73
CA ILE A 57 12.47 20.91 -2.83
C ILE A 57 13.49 21.75 -3.61
N PRO A 58 14.37 21.12 -4.42
CA PRO A 58 15.35 21.83 -5.22
C PRO A 58 14.71 22.91 -6.13
N PRO A 59 15.19 24.17 -6.11
CA PRO A 59 14.59 25.27 -6.87
C PRO A 59 14.50 25.03 -8.38
N ILE A 60 15.50 24.34 -8.94
CA ILE A 60 15.52 23.99 -10.37
C ILE A 60 14.41 23.01 -10.75
N LEU A 61 14.09 22.06 -9.86
CA LEU A 61 12.99 21.13 -10.07
C LEU A 61 11.65 21.87 -9.97
N LEU A 62 11.52 22.77 -9.00
CA LEU A 62 10.32 23.59 -8.86
C LEU A 62 10.08 24.37 -10.17
N GLN A 63 11.08 25.10 -10.65
CA GLN A 63 10.99 25.88 -11.89
C GLN A 63 10.62 25.01 -13.11
N LEU A 64 11.23 23.84 -13.23
CA LEU A 64 10.90 22.87 -14.28
C LEU A 64 9.42 22.45 -14.20
N ALA A 65 8.98 22.04 -13.00
CA ALA A 65 7.62 21.58 -12.78
C ALA A 65 6.59 22.66 -13.10
N VAL A 66 6.88 23.92 -12.74
CA VAL A 66 6.03 25.08 -13.08
C VAL A 66 5.93 25.24 -14.58
N ASN A 67 7.07 25.42 -15.25
CA ASN A 67 7.12 25.77 -16.67
C ASN A 67 6.46 24.70 -17.55
N GLU A 68 6.56 23.42 -17.16
CA GLU A 68 5.98 22.32 -17.94
C GLU A 68 4.47 22.13 -17.73
N ASN A 69 3.91 22.55 -16.59
CA ASN A 69 2.56 22.11 -16.19
C ASN A 69 1.59 23.24 -15.86
N THR A 70 2.07 24.48 -15.75
CA THR A 70 1.21 25.61 -15.45
C THR A 70 1.62 26.86 -16.25
N SER A 71 0.62 27.63 -16.65
CA SER A 71 0.81 28.97 -17.21
C SER A 71 0.80 30.05 -16.11
N ALA A 72 0.66 29.66 -14.84
CA ALA A 72 0.64 30.58 -13.72
C ALA A 72 2.05 31.09 -13.39
N THR A 73 2.13 32.37 -13.00
CA THR A 73 3.36 32.99 -12.51
C THR A 73 3.85 32.34 -11.22
N PRO A 74 5.18 32.29 -10.95
CA PRO A 74 5.78 31.60 -9.80
C PRO A 74 5.21 31.96 -8.41
N ASN A 75 4.61 33.14 -8.25
CA ASN A 75 4.00 33.58 -6.99
C ASN A 75 2.76 32.76 -6.56
N ARG A 76 2.21 31.88 -7.42
CA ARG A 76 1.09 30.98 -7.07
C ARG A 76 1.53 29.57 -6.67
N LEU A 77 2.83 29.35 -6.47
CA LEU A 77 3.37 28.04 -6.11
C LEU A 77 3.24 27.66 -4.65
N ASN A 78 2.85 28.61 -3.79
CA ASN A 78 2.57 28.36 -2.38
C ASN A 78 1.39 27.40 -2.14
N ASP A 79 0.60 27.13 -3.18
CA ASP A 79 -0.53 26.20 -3.11
C ASP A 79 -0.19 24.80 -3.67
N VAL A 80 1.01 24.63 -4.25
CA VAL A 80 1.44 23.35 -4.82
C VAL A 80 2.08 22.52 -3.73
N LEU A 81 1.52 21.34 -3.48
CA LEU A 81 2.07 20.38 -2.55
C LEU A 81 2.98 19.40 -3.28
N VAL A 82 4.02 18.93 -2.59
CA VAL A 82 4.96 17.94 -3.10
C VAL A 82 5.20 16.84 -2.07
N ALA A 83 5.27 15.60 -2.53
CA ALA A 83 5.74 14.46 -1.76
C ALA A 83 7.10 14.01 -2.30
N SER A 84 8.08 13.83 -1.42
CA SER A 84 9.39 13.27 -1.75
C SER A 84 9.46 11.82 -1.29
N ILE A 85 9.83 10.93 -2.20
CA ILE A 85 9.90 9.49 -1.97
C ILE A 85 11.32 9.01 -2.23
N PRO A 86 12.04 8.53 -1.20
CA PRO A 86 13.38 7.98 -1.40
C PRO A 86 13.31 6.68 -2.21
N THR A 87 14.25 6.55 -3.14
CA THR A 87 14.42 5.34 -3.96
C THR A 87 15.55 4.47 -3.40
N LYS A 88 15.62 3.20 -3.83
CA LYS A 88 16.69 2.28 -3.42
C LYS A 88 18.08 2.78 -3.88
N ASP A 89 18.14 3.54 -4.97
CA ASP A 89 19.39 4.03 -5.58
C ASP A 89 19.86 5.37 -5.01
N LYS A 90 19.40 5.76 -3.80
CA LYS A 90 19.67 7.05 -3.15
C LYS A 90 19.24 8.30 -3.93
N LYS A 91 18.42 8.12 -4.97
CA LYS A 91 17.75 9.19 -5.72
C LYS A 91 16.39 9.50 -5.10
N GLN A 92 15.77 10.60 -5.51
CA GLN A 92 14.43 10.98 -5.08
C GLN A 92 13.41 10.91 -6.23
N LEU A 93 12.20 10.45 -5.90
CA LEU A 93 11.00 10.64 -6.70
C LEU A 93 10.16 11.74 -6.05
N TYR A 94 9.86 12.79 -6.80
CA TYR A 94 9.01 13.88 -6.37
C TYR A 94 7.66 13.78 -7.04
N ILE A 95 6.57 13.83 -6.28
CA ILE A 95 5.20 13.87 -6.82
C ILE A 95 4.60 15.23 -6.45
N PHE A 96 4.27 16.01 -7.46
CA PHE A 96 3.58 17.30 -7.34
C PHE A 96 2.07 17.08 -7.39
N ASN A 97 1.39 17.78 -6.50
CA ASN A 97 -0.05 17.82 -6.35
C ASN A 97 -0.53 19.23 -6.68
N TYR A 98 -1.12 19.38 -7.85
CA TYR A 98 -1.74 20.62 -8.32
C TYR A 98 -3.24 20.65 -7.98
N ASN A 99 -3.64 20.08 -6.85
CA ASN A 99 -4.97 20.27 -6.30
C ASN A 99 -5.08 21.63 -5.61
N SER A 100 -5.13 22.70 -6.42
CA SER A 100 -5.49 24.03 -5.95
C SER A 100 -6.78 24.49 -6.65
N PRO A 101 -7.52 25.44 -6.04
CA PRO A 101 -8.80 25.91 -6.58
C PRO A 101 -8.73 26.39 -8.04
N ASP A 102 -7.57 26.88 -8.48
CA ASP A 102 -7.36 27.48 -9.79
C ASP A 102 -6.84 26.49 -10.85
N THR A 103 -6.33 25.31 -10.46
CA THR A 103 -5.61 24.39 -11.37
C THR A 103 -6.36 23.09 -11.67
N CYS A 104 -7.43 22.79 -10.93
CA CYS A 104 -8.26 21.60 -11.20
C CYS A 104 -9.29 21.87 -12.31
N GLY A 105 -9.36 20.95 -13.28
CA GLY A 105 -10.34 20.99 -14.36
C GLY A 105 -11.47 19.98 -14.15
N LYS A 106 -12.36 19.87 -15.14
CA LYS A 106 -13.46 18.88 -15.15
C LYS A 106 -12.98 17.44 -15.04
N LEU A 107 -11.77 17.14 -15.51
CA LEU A 107 -11.16 15.81 -15.47
C LEU A 107 -10.52 15.47 -14.11
N GLY A 108 -10.49 16.43 -13.18
CA GLY A 108 -9.81 16.32 -11.90
C GLY A 108 -8.61 17.25 -11.81
N CYS A 109 -7.76 16.98 -10.82
CA CYS A 109 -6.54 17.74 -10.56
C CYS A 109 -5.32 17.01 -11.12
N LEU A 110 -4.33 17.79 -11.54
CA LEU A 110 -3.10 17.25 -12.11
C LEU A 110 -2.14 16.76 -11.02
N TYR A 111 -1.57 15.59 -11.22
CA TYR A 111 -0.50 15.00 -10.42
C TYR A 111 0.67 14.62 -11.31
N VAL A 112 1.85 15.17 -11.05
CA VAL A 112 3.05 14.98 -11.89
C VAL A 112 4.19 14.45 -11.07
N GLY A 113 4.89 13.43 -11.56
CA GLY A 113 6.03 12.84 -10.89
C GLY A 113 7.33 13.08 -11.65
N TYR A 114 8.38 13.47 -10.94
CA TYR A 114 9.73 13.67 -11.46
C TYR A 114 10.73 12.77 -10.73
N LEU A 115 11.50 12.02 -11.50
CA LEU A 115 12.59 11.19 -11.01
C LEU A 115 13.91 11.92 -11.17
N GLU A 116 14.68 12.02 -10.09
CA GLU A 116 16.05 12.50 -10.13
C GLU A 116 16.95 11.52 -10.90
N LYS A 117 17.67 12.00 -11.92
CA LYS A 117 18.60 11.20 -12.74
C LYS A 117 20.05 11.43 -12.38
N GLY A 118 20.38 12.63 -11.90
CA GLY A 118 21.68 13.07 -11.43
C GLY A 118 21.55 14.46 -10.82
N GLU A 119 22.67 15.09 -10.51
CA GLU A 119 22.68 16.43 -9.93
C GLU A 119 21.92 17.41 -10.84
N SER A 120 20.86 18.01 -10.29
CA SER A 120 20.01 18.97 -11.00
C SER A 120 19.34 18.46 -12.29
N SER A 121 19.28 17.13 -12.50
CA SER A 121 18.64 16.51 -13.67
C SER A 121 17.43 15.70 -13.26
N TYR A 122 16.27 16.03 -13.84
CA TYR A 122 14.99 15.42 -13.51
C TYR A 122 14.28 14.96 -14.78
N GLN A 123 13.66 13.79 -14.70
CA GLN A 123 12.83 13.24 -15.77
C GLN A 123 11.39 13.11 -15.28
N ARG A 124 10.43 13.62 -16.05
CA ARG A 124 9.00 13.36 -15.78
C ARG A 124 8.68 11.89 -16.03
N VAL A 125 8.14 11.21 -15.02
CA VAL A 125 7.83 9.77 -15.03
C VAL A 125 6.38 9.45 -14.69
N LEU A 126 5.60 10.42 -14.24
CA LEU A 126 4.17 10.29 -13.92
C LEU A 126 3.44 11.56 -14.38
N ASN A 127 2.28 11.40 -14.98
CA ASN A 127 1.39 12.50 -15.35
C ASN A 127 -0.05 11.98 -15.38
N LEU A 128 -0.83 12.30 -14.34
CA LEU A 128 -2.18 11.78 -14.17
C LEU A 128 -3.14 12.89 -13.75
N TYR A 129 -4.37 12.82 -14.26
CA TYR A 129 -5.49 13.61 -13.75
C TYR A 129 -6.31 12.72 -12.82
N LEU A 130 -6.47 13.14 -11.58
CA LEU A 130 -7.14 12.37 -10.53
C LEU A 130 -8.22 13.22 -9.86
N GLN A 131 -9.32 12.58 -9.46
CA GLN A 131 -10.33 13.19 -8.62
C GLN A 131 -9.85 13.18 -7.16
N PRO A 132 -9.62 14.34 -6.51
CA PRO A 132 -9.11 14.39 -5.13
C PRO A 132 -10.20 14.05 -4.10
N ASN A 133 -11.46 14.05 -4.51
CA ASN A 133 -12.62 13.86 -3.64
C ASN A 133 -12.81 12.37 -3.32
N LEU A 134 -12.09 11.89 -2.32
CA LEU A 134 -12.27 10.55 -1.77
C LEU A 134 -13.06 10.58 -0.44
N PRO A 135 -13.75 9.48 -0.09
CA PRO A 135 -14.34 9.35 1.23
C PRO A 135 -13.28 9.48 2.34
N PRO A 136 -13.66 9.88 3.55
CA PRO A 136 -12.74 10.02 4.66
C PRO A 136 -11.93 8.74 4.89
N LYS A 137 -10.68 8.88 5.37
CA LYS A 137 -9.73 7.78 5.67
C LYS A 137 -9.14 7.07 4.45
N HIS A 138 -9.45 7.50 3.22
CA HIS A 138 -8.78 7.01 2.01
C HIS A 138 -7.78 8.04 1.49
N SER A 139 -6.52 7.61 1.32
CA SER A 139 -5.51 8.42 0.64
C SER A 139 -5.57 8.21 -0.86
N LEU A 140 -5.49 9.31 -1.62
CA LEU A 140 -5.53 9.32 -3.08
C LEU A 140 -4.40 8.53 -3.71
N ILE A 141 -3.19 8.77 -3.20
CA ILE A 141 -1.96 8.12 -3.64
C ILE A 141 -1.27 7.57 -2.39
N SER A 142 -0.88 6.30 -2.46
CA SER A 142 -0.11 5.60 -1.44
C SER A 142 1.04 4.83 -2.07
N ILE A 143 2.06 4.53 -1.30
CA ILE A 143 3.17 3.64 -1.67
C ILE A 143 2.74 2.20 -1.38
N ASN A 144 2.86 1.34 -2.40
CA ASN A 144 2.79 -0.10 -2.23
C ASN A 144 4.22 -0.64 -2.04
N SER A 145 4.52 -1.08 -0.82
CA SER A 145 5.84 -1.57 -0.42
C SER A 145 6.16 -2.97 -0.97
N ASP A 146 5.17 -3.74 -1.42
CA ASP A 146 5.30 -5.19 -1.70
C ASP A 146 5.69 -5.50 -3.16
N VAL A 147 5.62 -4.53 -4.09
CA VAL A 147 5.54 -4.83 -5.54
C VAL A 147 6.71 -4.25 -6.37
N SER A 148 7.82 -3.84 -5.76
CA SER A 148 8.93 -3.26 -6.55
C SER A 148 10.01 -4.28 -6.96
N SER A 149 9.91 -4.81 -8.17
CA SER A 149 11.07 -5.39 -8.89
C SER A 149 12.08 -4.33 -9.32
N SER A 150 11.64 -3.07 -9.42
CA SER A 150 12.48 -1.91 -9.71
C SER A 150 13.05 -1.26 -8.45
N SER A 151 13.98 -0.31 -8.62
CA SER A 151 14.47 0.54 -7.52
C SER A 151 13.45 1.56 -7.02
N LEU A 152 12.31 1.69 -7.72
CA LEU A 152 11.20 2.58 -7.43
C LEU A 152 10.00 1.82 -6.85
N PRO A 153 9.33 2.36 -5.82
CA PRO A 153 8.12 1.75 -5.31
C PRO A 153 6.97 1.86 -6.32
N CYS A 154 6.04 0.91 -6.26
CA CYS A 154 4.76 1.06 -6.94
C CYS A 154 3.85 2.01 -6.16
N LEU A 155 2.98 2.71 -6.88
CA LEU A 155 1.99 3.63 -6.33
C LEU A 155 0.62 2.98 -6.40
N GLU A 156 -0.15 3.01 -5.31
CA GLU A 156 -1.57 2.72 -5.35
C GLU A 156 -2.33 4.03 -5.50
N ILE A 157 -3.18 4.08 -6.51
CA ILE A 157 -4.04 5.22 -6.78
C ILE A 157 -5.48 4.78 -6.56
N LYS A 158 -6.19 5.51 -5.71
CA LYS A 158 -7.58 5.25 -5.36
C LYS A 158 -8.48 6.28 -6.03
N GLN A 159 -9.53 5.84 -6.72
CA GLN A 159 -10.53 6.70 -7.36
C GLN A 159 -11.91 6.18 -7.02
N VAL A 160 -12.89 7.06 -6.93
CA VAL A 160 -14.30 6.66 -6.82
C VAL A 160 -14.92 6.69 -8.21
N ASP A 161 -15.49 5.55 -8.62
CA ASP A 161 -16.38 5.46 -9.76
C ASP A 161 -17.77 5.05 -9.25
N LYS A 162 -18.71 5.99 -9.26
CA LYS A 162 -20.07 5.86 -8.72
C LYS A 162 -20.05 5.47 -7.23
N SER A 163 -20.19 4.19 -6.94
CA SER A 163 -20.23 3.62 -5.58
C SER A 163 -19.08 2.63 -5.33
N ASN A 164 -18.16 2.50 -6.29
CA ASN A 164 -17.00 1.63 -6.19
C ASN A 164 -15.74 2.47 -5.96
N LEU A 165 -14.94 2.04 -4.99
CA LEU A 165 -13.55 2.44 -4.85
C LEU A 165 -12.71 1.59 -5.81
N GLN A 166 -12.22 2.21 -6.86
CA GLN A 166 -11.23 1.63 -7.75
C GLN A 166 -9.83 1.87 -7.18
N ILE A 167 -9.03 0.81 -7.11
CA ILE A 167 -7.63 0.85 -6.68
C ILE A 167 -6.78 0.34 -7.85
N VAL A 168 -5.93 1.22 -8.39
CA VAL A 168 -5.03 0.88 -9.49
C VAL A 168 -3.60 0.98 -9.00
N THR A 169 -2.84 -0.10 -9.16
CA THR A 169 -1.40 -0.12 -8.87
C THR A 169 -0.64 0.32 -10.12
N TYR A 170 0.20 1.35 -9.97
CA TYR A 170 1.12 1.83 -10.99
C TYR A 170 2.55 1.47 -10.60
N CYS A 171 3.29 0.85 -11.51
CA CYS A 171 4.69 0.52 -11.29
C CYS A 171 5.58 1.12 -12.38
N PHE A 172 6.81 1.44 -12.02
CA PHE A 172 7.78 1.98 -12.96
C PHE A 172 8.30 0.91 -13.91
N ASN A 173 8.24 1.16 -15.22
CA ASN A 173 8.63 0.19 -16.25
C ASN A 173 10.04 0.41 -16.82
N GLY A 174 10.83 1.30 -16.21
CA GLY A 174 12.13 1.74 -16.73
C GLY A 174 12.09 3.14 -17.36
N SER A 175 10.92 3.60 -17.79
CA SER A 175 10.73 4.94 -18.39
C SER A 175 9.66 5.77 -17.67
N PHE A 176 8.50 5.19 -17.39
CA PHE A 176 7.37 5.86 -16.75
C PHE A 176 6.56 4.90 -15.88
N TYR A 177 5.69 5.46 -15.04
CA TYR A 177 4.72 4.69 -14.27
C TYR A 177 3.57 4.23 -15.15
N GLN A 178 3.28 2.92 -15.13
CA GLN A 178 2.20 2.31 -15.89
C GLN A 178 1.29 1.46 -14.99
N PRO A 179 -0.01 1.34 -15.28
CA PRO A 179 -0.91 0.50 -14.51
C PRO A 179 -0.53 -0.97 -14.69
N THR A 180 -0.45 -1.73 -13.59
CA THR A 180 -0.12 -3.16 -13.58
C THR A 180 -1.21 -4.02 -12.98
N LYS A 181 -2.01 -3.47 -12.06
CA LYS A 181 -3.12 -4.15 -11.39
C LYS A 181 -4.27 -3.17 -11.18
N SER A 182 -5.50 -3.65 -11.33
CA SER A 182 -6.71 -2.88 -11.00
C SER A 182 -7.66 -3.76 -10.19
N ILE A 183 -8.15 -3.23 -9.09
CA ILE A 183 -9.11 -3.87 -8.19
C ILE A 183 -10.27 -2.88 -7.98
N GLN A 184 -11.49 -3.39 -7.86
CA GLN A 184 -12.65 -2.60 -7.48
C GLN A 184 -13.22 -3.14 -6.17
N THR A 185 -13.65 -2.25 -5.29
CA THR A 185 -14.28 -2.60 -4.02
C THR A 185 -15.44 -1.66 -3.77
N LEU A 186 -16.54 -2.14 -3.20
CA LEU A 186 -17.67 -1.27 -2.85
C LEU A 186 -17.24 -0.28 -1.76
N VAL A 187 -17.60 0.99 -1.92
CA VAL A 187 -17.49 1.99 -0.84
C VAL A 187 -18.54 1.63 0.22
N LYS A 188 -18.08 1.19 1.39
CA LYS A 188 -18.94 0.89 2.55
C LYS A 188 -19.09 2.11 3.44
#